data_AF-A0A6A0H9G4-F1
#
_entry.id   AF-A0A6A0H9G4-F1
#
_cell.length_a   1.000
_cell.length_b   1.000
_cell.length_c   1.000
_cell.angle_alpha   90.00
_cell.angle_beta   90.00
_cell.angle_gamma   90.00
#
_symmetry.space_group_name_H-M   'P 1'
#
loop_
_entity.id
_entity.type
_entity.pdbx_description
1 polymer ?
#
loop_
_entity_poly.entity_id
_entity_poly.type
_entity_poly.pdbx_seq_one_letter_code
_entity_poly.pdbx_strand_id
1 'polypeptide(L)'
;MHSLADILALVQSPFIYETKYVVQKYMERPFLIYNTKFDIRQWFMVTDWNPLTIWMYRSSYVRFCSQEYDVSRTDEAVHLSNNAIQCKYRNGLRDHRLPHENMWDSDTFNAFLE
;
A
#
# COMPACT_ATOMS: atom_id res chain seq x y z
N MET A 1 6.16 14.91 -10.87
CA MET A 1 6.11 14.88 -9.39
C MET A 1 5.57 16.22 -8.93
N HIS A 2 4.50 16.25 -8.13
CA HIS A 2 3.92 17.49 -7.65
C HIS A 2 4.86 18.18 -6.66
N SER A 3 5.00 19.50 -6.78
CA SER A 3 5.76 20.30 -5.84
C SER A 3 4.99 20.41 -4.51
N LEU A 4 5.70 20.73 -3.42
CA LEU A 4 5.04 21.03 -2.14
C LEU A 4 4.03 22.18 -2.28
N ALA A 5 4.32 23.16 -3.15
CA ALA A 5 3.42 24.27 -3.43
C ALA A 5 2.09 23.78 -4.05
N ASP A 6 2.14 22.83 -4.98
CA ASP A 6 0.94 22.24 -5.59
C ASP A 6 0.06 21.53 -4.54
N ILE A 7 0.70 20.80 -3.62
CA ILE A 7 0.01 20.09 -2.54
C ILE A 7 -0.65 21.08 -1.58
N LEU A 8 0.05 22.15 -1.20
CA LEU A 8 -0.48 23.18 -0.31
C LEU A 8 -1.64 23.94 -0.95
N ALA A 9 -1.58 24.22 -2.25
CA ALA A 9 -2.68 24.84 -2.99
C ALA A 9 -3.96 24.00 -2.97
N LEU A 10 -3.84 22.66 -3.02
CA LEU A 10 -4.99 21.76 -2.90
C LEU A 10 -5.65 21.85 -1.52
N VAL A 11 -4.84 21.90 -0.45
CA VAL A 11 -5.33 21.90 0.95
C VAL A 11 -5.92 23.24 1.36
N GLN A 12 -5.46 24.35 0.78
CA GLN A 12 -5.95 25.71 1.08
C GLN A 12 -7.22 26.09 0.31
N SER A 13 -7.82 25.16 -0.43
CA SER A 13 -9.05 25.40 -1.18
C SER A 13 -10.20 25.77 -0.24
N PRO A 14 -10.96 26.86 -0.50
CA PRO A 14 -12.07 27.30 0.35
C PRO A 14 -13.25 26.31 0.40
N PHE A 15 -13.21 25.25 -0.42
CA PHE A 15 -14.19 24.16 -0.45
C PHE A 15 -13.79 22.97 0.44
N ILE A 16 -12.61 23.00 1.07
CA ILE A 16 -12.15 21.97 1.99
C ILE A 16 -12.50 22.41 3.42
N TYR A 17 -13.50 21.75 4.01
CA TYR A 17 -13.83 21.87 5.43
C TYR A 17 -12.60 21.66 6.32
N GLU A 18 -12.55 22.27 7.51
CA GLU A 18 -11.47 22.18 8.52
C GLU A 18 -11.00 20.73 8.78
N THR A 19 -10.13 20.23 7.90
CA THR A 19 -9.62 18.87 7.91
C THR A 19 -8.13 18.94 8.09
N LYS A 20 -7.61 18.17 9.04
CA LYS A 20 -6.16 18.09 9.28
C LYS A 20 -5.57 17.06 8.32
N TYR A 21 -4.54 17.47 7.58
CA TYR A 21 -3.82 16.62 6.64
C TYR A 21 -2.40 16.32 7.11
N VAL A 22 -1.85 15.19 6.65
CA VAL A 22 -0.44 14.85 6.83
C VAL A 22 0.21 14.84 5.46
N VAL A 23 1.30 15.61 5.31
CA VAL A 23 2.18 15.52 4.14
C VAL A 23 3.29 14.55 4.47
N GLN A 24 3.39 13.46 3.71
CA GLN A 24 4.39 12.42 3.90
C GLN A 24 5.23 12.26 2.62
N LYS A 25 6.55 12.11 2.78
CA LYS A 25 7.43 11.76 1.67
C LYS A 25 7.01 10.42 1.06
N TYR A 26 6.63 10.45 -0.21
CA TYR A 26 6.31 9.22 -0.95
C TYR A 26 7.57 8.37 -1.16
N MET A 27 7.45 7.05 -0.96
CA MET A 27 8.51 6.07 -1.22
C MET A 27 8.59 5.78 -2.72
N GLU A 28 9.51 6.46 -3.41
CA GLU A 28 9.65 6.40 -4.87
C GLU A 28 10.33 5.12 -5.38
N ARG A 29 11.11 4.46 -4.51
CA ARG A 29 11.82 3.21 -4.81
C ARG A 29 11.38 2.10 -3.85
N PRO A 30 10.10 1.66 -3.91
CA PRO A 30 9.64 0.55 -3.10
C PRO A 30 10.31 -0.75 -3.53
N PHE A 31 10.39 -1.72 -2.64
CA PHE A 31 10.69 -3.09 -3.05
C PHE A 31 9.51 -3.62 -3.89
N LEU A 32 9.82 -4.22 -5.03
CA LEU A 32 8.85 -4.70 -6.00
C LEU A 32 8.96 -6.21 -6.12
N ILE A 33 7.81 -6.87 -6.16
CA ILE A 33 7.73 -8.28 -6.57
C ILE A 33 7.17 -8.29 -7.97
N TYR A 34 7.94 -8.83 -8.91
CA TYR A 34 7.57 -8.87 -10.33
C TYR A 34 7.06 -7.52 -10.85
N ASN A 35 7.88 -6.47 -10.65
CA ASN A 35 7.57 -5.08 -10.99
C ASN A 35 6.31 -4.49 -10.35
N THR A 36 5.67 -5.17 -9.39
CA THR A 36 4.40 -4.74 -8.81
C THR A 36 4.59 -4.28 -7.37
N LYS A 37 4.05 -3.10 -7.04
CA LYS A 37 4.08 -2.54 -5.69
C LYS A 37 3.16 -3.33 -4.78
N PHE A 38 3.54 -3.46 -3.51
CA PHE A 38 2.73 -4.10 -2.49
C PHE A 38 2.89 -3.45 -1.11
N ASP A 39 2.04 -3.85 -0.17
CA ASP A 39 2.24 -3.66 1.26
C ASP A 39 2.02 -4.96 2.03
N ILE A 40 2.48 -5.02 3.29
CA ILE A 40 2.28 -6.15 4.19
C ILE A 40 1.29 -5.75 5.29
N ARG A 41 0.28 -6.58 5.51
CA ARG A 41 -0.62 -6.47 6.66
C ARG A 41 -0.23 -7.46 7.75
N GLN A 42 0.20 -6.91 8.87
CA GLN A 42 0.46 -7.64 10.09
C GLN A 42 -0.62 -7.32 11.14
N TRP A 43 -1.09 -8.34 11.86
CA TRP A 43 -2.01 -8.17 12.98
C TRP A 43 -1.28 -8.19 14.31
N PHE A 44 -1.71 -7.29 15.20
CA PHE A 44 -1.28 -7.22 16.58
C PHE A 44 -2.51 -7.13 17.49
N MET A 45 -2.43 -7.72 18.69
CA MET A 45 -3.45 -7.61 19.74
C MET A 45 -2.80 -7.04 20.99
N VAL A 46 -3.31 -5.92 21.48
CA VAL A 46 -2.87 -5.31 22.73
C VAL A 46 -3.83 -5.79 23.82
N THR A 47 -3.31 -6.46 24.85
CA THR A 47 -4.14 -7.00 25.95
C THR A 47 -3.97 -6.24 27.26
N ASP A 48 -2.86 -5.52 27.40
CA ASP A 48 -2.60 -4.70 28.58
C ASP A 48 -1.72 -3.51 28.16
N TRP A 49 -1.85 -2.40 28.87
CA TRP A 49 -1.14 -1.13 28.68
C TRP A 49 -0.16 -0.87 29.81
N ASN A 50 -0.32 -1.50 30.98
CA ASN A 50 0.54 -1.32 32.14
C ASN A 50 0.54 -2.56 33.07
N PRO A 51 1.42 -3.56 32.81
CA PRO A 51 2.52 -3.52 31.83
C PRO A 51 2.02 -3.70 30.40
N LEU A 52 2.62 -2.99 29.45
CA LEU A 52 2.29 -3.11 28.02
C LEU A 52 2.50 -4.56 27.54
N THR A 53 1.42 -5.18 27.07
CA THR A 53 1.43 -6.55 26.53
C THR A 53 0.85 -6.55 25.11
N ILE A 54 1.71 -6.86 24.14
CA ILE A 54 1.38 -6.89 22.71
C ILE A 54 1.65 -8.28 22.14
N TRP A 55 0.66 -8.87 21.50
CA TRP A 55 0.73 -10.15 20.79
C TRP A 55 0.82 -9.89 19.29
N MET A 56 1.80 -10.46 18.62
CA MET A 56 1.91 -10.45 17.16
C MET A 56 1.32 -11.75 16.61
N TYR A 57 0.34 -11.65 15.72
CA TYR A 57 -0.19 -12.83 15.06
C TYR A 57 0.87 -13.43 14.13
N ARG A 58 0.97 -14.77 14.07
CA ARG A 58 2.08 -15.42 13.33
C ARG A 58 1.99 -15.23 11.83
N SER A 59 0.78 -15.24 11.29
CA SER A 59 0.56 -15.06 9.86
C SER A 59 0.36 -13.59 9.53
N SER A 60 0.80 -13.21 8.34
CA SER A 60 0.52 -11.93 7.70
C SER A 60 0.04 -12.19 6.28
N TYR A 61 -0.30 -11.13 5.56
CA TYR A 61 -0.56 -11.24 4.12
C TYR A 61 -0.05 -10.02 3.38
N VAL A 62 0.33 -10.24 2.13
CA VAL A 62 0.80 -9.23 1.20
C VAL A 62 -0.36 -8.78 0.34
N ARG A 63 -0.44 -7.47 0.05
CA ARG A 63 -1.47 -6.87 -0.80
C ARG A 63 -0.82 -6.18 -1.99
N PHE A 64 -1.10 -6.66 -3.18
CA PHE A 64 -0.52 -6.16 -4.43
C PHE A 64 -1.38 -5.06 -5.07
N CYS A 65 -0.71 -4.16 -5.78
CA CYS A 65 -1.35 -3.34 -6.79
C CYS A 65 -1.77 -4.19 -8.00
N SER A 66 -2.83 -3.79 -8.70
CA SER A 66 -3.33 -4.47 -9.91
C SER A 66 -2.52 -4.14 -11.17
N GLN A 67 -1.63 -3.15 -11.10
CA GLN A 67 -0.81 -2.65 -12.20
C GLN A 67 0.67 -2.65 -11.79
N GLU A 68 1.57 -2.81 -12.77
CA GLU A 68 3.01 -2.66 -12.54
C GLU A 68 3.36 -1.24 -12.07
N TYR A 69 4.39 -1.15 -11.23
CA TYR A 69 4.85 0.08 -10.62
C TYR A 69 5.57 0.97 -11.63
N ASP A 70 5.10 2.20 -11.75
CA ASP A 70 5.75 3.25 -12.53
C ASP A 70 5.62 4.57 -11.77
N VAL A 71 6.75 5.12 -11.32
CA VAL A 71 6.79 6.38 -10.55
C VAL A 71 6.36 7.61 -11.36
N SER A 72 6.36 7.53 -12.69
CA SER A 72 5.92 8.61 -13.56
C SER A 72 4.39 8.71 -13.69
N ARG A 73 3.68 7.62 -13.36
CA ARG A 73 2.22 7.57 -13.36
C ARG A 73 1.66 8.14 -12.06
N THR A 74 0.38 8.53 -12.10
CA THR A 74 -0.36 9.05 -10.94
C THR A 74 -1.60 8.21 -10.62
N ASP A 75 -1.77 7.08 -11.30
CA ASP A 75 -2.93 6.20 -11.16
C ASP A 75 -2.96 5.53 -9.79
N GLU A 76 -4.10 5.59 -9.10
CA GLU A 76 -4.25 4.93 -7.79
C GLU A 76 -4.03 3.42 -7.86
N ALA A 77 -4.34 2.80 -9.01
CA ALA A 77 -4.13 1.36 -9.25
C ALA A 77 -2.65 0.94 -9.22
N VAL A 78 -1.72 1.86 -9.53
CA VAL A 78 -0.26 1.65 -9.52
C VAL A 78 0.33 1.87 -8.12
N HIS A 79 -0.21 2.85 -7.39
CA HIS A 79 0.42 3.37 -6.18
C HIS A 79 -0.25 2.95 -4.86
N LEU A 80 -1.53 2.56 -4.86
CA LEU A 80 -2.31 2.26 -3.64
C LEU A 80 -2.75 0.79 -3.59
N SER A 81 -2.06 -0.05 -2.82
CA SER A 81 -2.38 -1.48 -2.62
C SER A 81 -3.64 -1.75 -1.76
N ASN A 82 -4.42 -0.72 -1.43
CA ASN A 82 -5.64 -0.87 -0.66
C ASN A 82 -6.67 -1.75 -1.42
N ASN A 83 -7.18 -2.79 -0.78
CA ASN A 83 -8.17 -3.69 -1.41
C ASN A 83 -9.41 -2.94 -1.96
N ALA A 84 -9.89 -1.93 -1.22
CA ALA A 84 -11.03 -1.10 -1.63
C ALA A 84 -10.75 -0.21 -2.86
N ILE A 85 -9.47 0.06 -3.15
CA ILE A 85 -9.06 0.74 -4.38
C ILE A 85 -8.88 -0.29 -5.49
N GLN A 86 -8.14 -1.36 -5.21
CA GLN A 86 -7.78 -2.37 -6.21
C GLN A 86 -8.98 -3.14 -6.74
N CYS A 87 -10.06 -3.30 -5.97
CA CYS A 87 -11.29 -3.94 -6.46
C CYS A 87 -12.02 -3.14 -7.56
N LYS A 88 -11.69 -1.85 -7.76
CA LYS A 88 -12.22 -1.03 -8.85
C LYS A 88 -11.54 -1.34 -10.20
N TYR A 89 -10.38 -2.00 -10.18
CA TYR A 89 -9.51 -2.19 -11.34
C TYR A 89 -9.36 -3.67 -11.68
N ARG A 90 -9.19 -3.96 -12.96
CA ARG A 90 -8.74 -5.28 -13.41
C ARG A 90 -7.22 -5.33 -13.35
N ASN A 91 -6.69 -6.54 -13.16
CA ASN A 91 -5.27 -6.78 -13.26
C ASN A 91 -4.77 -6.44 -14.67
N GLY A 92 -3.75 -5.59 -14.73
CA GLY A 92 -3.10 -5.20 -15.98
C GLY A 92 -2.16 -6.28 -16.52
N LEU A 93 -1.30 -5.88 -17.45
CA LEU A 93 -0.18 -6.71 -17.90
C LEU A 93 0.86 -6.72 -16.77
N ARG A 94 0.76 -7.74 -15.93
CA ARG A 94 1.70 -8.02 -14.83
C ARG A 94 2.06 -9.49 -14.86
N ASP A 95 3.10 -9.85 -14.13
CA ASP A 95 3.60 -11.22 -14.08
C ASP A 95 2.52 -12.21 -13.62
N HIS A 96 2.40 -13.32 -14.35
CA HIS A 96 1.38 -14.34 -14.15
C HIS A 96 1.53 -15.11 -12.83
N ARG A 97 2.69 -15.01 -12.17
CA ARG A 97 2.93 -15.58 -10.83
C ARG A 97 2.25 -14.78 -9.73
N LEU A 98 1.79 -13.57 -10.02
CA LEU A 98 1.00 -12.79 -9.07
C LEU A 98 -0.44 -13.33 -9.00
N PRO A 99 -1.03 -13.35 -7.78
CA PRO A 99 -2.34 -13.94 -7.52
C PRO A 99 -3.45 -13.05 -8.09
N HIS A 100 -4.50 -13.62 -8.67
CA HIS A 100 -5.59 -12.86 -9.30
C HIS A 100 -6.32 -11.93 -8.30
N GLU A 101 -6.46 -12.40 -7.07
CA GLU A 101 -7.04 -11.72 -5.91
C GLU A 101 -6.13 -10.64 -5.30
N ASN A 102 -4.93 -10.44 -5.86
CA ASN A 102 -3.95 -9.45 -5.39
C ASN A 102 -3.46 -9.67 -3.95
N MET A 103 -3.47 -10.91 -3.46
CA MET A 103 -2.98 -11.23 -2.12
C MET A 103 -2.13 -12.51 -2.08
N TRP A 104 -1.02 -12.46 -1.35
CA TRP A 104 -0.28 -13.65 -0.91
C TRP A 104 -0.42 -13.81 0.60
N ASP A 105 -0.45 -15.06 1.07
CA ASP A 105 -0.19 -15.35 2.46
C ASP A 105 1.30 -15.15 2.82
N SER A 106 1.60 -15.16 4.11
CA SER A 106 2.97 -15.01 4.60
C SER A 106 3.90 -16.13 4.17
N ASP A 107 3.39 -17.34 3.97
CA ASP A 107 4.21 -18.51 3.62
C ASP A 107 4.70 -18.41 2.17
N THR A 108 3.81 -18.02 1.26
CA THR A 108 4.13 -17.73 -0.14
C THR A 108 5.13 -16.57 -0.24
N PHE A 109 4.94 -15.52 0.55
CA PHE A 109 5.88 -14.40 0.57
C PHE A 109 7.27 -14.81 1.10
N ASN A 110 7.33 -15.63 2.16
CA ASN A 110 8.60 -16.15 2.68
C ASN A 110 9.31 -17.02 1.63
N ALA A 111 8.59 -17.94 0.98
CA ALA A 111 9.15 -18.79 -0.06
C ALA A 111 9.67 -18.01 -1.29
N PHE A 112 9.14 -16.82 -1.56
CA PHE A 112 9.67 -15.93 -2.61
C PHE A 112 11.00 -15.26 -2.23
N LEU A 113 11.26 -15.06 -0.92
CA LEU A 113 12.45 -14.37 -0.43
C LEU A 113 13.66 -15.28 -0.22
N GLU A 114 13.44 -16.59 -0.12
CA GLU A 114 14.47 -17.63 -0.03
C GLU A 114 15.16 -17.89 -1.39
#